data_AF-A0A2E3TV98-F1
#
_entry.id   AF-A0A2E3TV98-F1
#
_cell.length_a   1.000
_cell.length_b   1.000
_cell.length_c   1.000
_cell.angle_alpha   90.00
_cell.angle_beta   90.00
_cell.angle_gamma   90.00
#
_symmetry.space_group_name_H-M   'P 1'
#
loop_
_entity.id
_entity.type
_entity.pdbx_description
1 polymer ?
#
loop_
_entity_poly.entity_id
_entity_poly.type
_entity_poly.pdbx_seq_one_letter_code
_entity_poly.pdbx_strand_id
1 'polypeptide(L)'
;MPRRRSNGWRLGRRSARWPADRTRPSGRCHGAASHRARHTERRWRRTTPRRSKVKYLLAAVLAAALFGCDGGSTSDVAQSGVGIVAQGCAGTTREFGSGIAVGLPGRVVTTAHTVAGATSVTIVDSLGTEFSASVVSFDKDADLALLNVPGLTSPPLDLGRAELGDARAIVWSPDNGVRSVSVMITRRLNITIEDIYVEDEVRRSGFELVGDISVGDSGGAIVDSSGDVVGIIYARSRMRPQTAFATDDDELRRLFNEQPLDATDRCQ
;
A
#
# COMPACT_ATOMS: atom_id res chain seq x y z
N MET A 1 18.65 -52.54 17.14
CA MET A 1 19.59 -52.87 16.03
C MET A 1 18.86 -53.81 15.08
N PRO A 2 18.89 -53.59 13.75
CA PRO A 2 20.11 -53.49 12.95
C PRO A 2 20.28 -52.13 12.24
N ARG A 3 21.33 -52.07 11.43
CA ARG A 3 22.24 -50.94 11.18
C ARG A 3 21.86 -50.01 10.02
N ARG A 4 22.16 -48.72 10.24
CA ARG A 4 22.69 -47.68 9.34
C ARG A 4 22.98 -48.08 7.88
N ARG A 5 22.51 -47.24 6.95
CA ARG A 5 23.33 -46.69 5.86
C ARG A 5 23.05 -45.20 5.64
N SER A 6 24.10 -44.42 5.81
CA SER A 6 24.24 -43.00 5.53
C SER A 6 24.68 -42.80 4.08
N ASN A 7 23.98 -41.95 3.32
CA ASN A 7 24.50 -41.42 2.05
C ASN A 7 24.53 -39.89 2.15
N GLY A 8 25.74 -39.36 2.35
CA GLY A 8 26.04 -37.94 2.26
C GLY A 8 26.25 -37.54 0.81
N TRP A 9 25.68 -36.39 0.43
CA TRP A 9 26.02 -35.69 -0.80
C TRP A 9 26.58 -34.32 -0.42
N ARG A 10 27.89 -34.17 -0.60
CA ARG A 10 28.60 -32.89 -0.60
C ARG A 10 28.44 -32.27 -1.98
N LEU A 11 27.88 -31.06 -2.04
CA LEU A 11 28.01 -30.17 -3.19
C LEU A 11 28.66 -28.88 -2.71
N GLY A 12 29.94 -28.72 -3.04
CA GLY A 12 30.64 -27.45 -2.93
C GLY A 12 30.19 -26.51 -4.04
N ARG A 13 29.91 -25.25 -3.71
CA ARG A 13 29.84 -24.17 -4.68
C ARG A 13 30.69 -23.00 -4.22
N ARG A 14 31.55 -22.61 -5.15
CA ARG A 14 32.57 -21.57 -5.06
C ARG A 14 31.90 -20.21 -4.93
N SER A 15 32.44 -19.38 -4.04
CA SER A 15 32.11 -17.97 -3.90
C SER A 15 32.70 -17.17 -5.06
N ALA A 16 31.83 -16.53 -5.85
CA ALA A 16 32.23 -15.48 -6.79
C ALA A 16 32.06 -14.13 -6.09
N ARG A 17 33.18 -13.40 -6.00
CA ARG A 17 33.34 -12.12 -5.32
C ARG A 17 33.29 -11.03 -6.41
N TRP A 18 32.29 -10.15 -6.37
CA TRP A 18 32.22 -8.95 -7.22
C TRP A 18 32.71 -7.73 -6.43
N PRO A 19 33.50 -6.82 -7.04
CA PRO A 19 33.97 -5.63 -6.37
C PRO A 19 32.94 -4.48 -6.45
N ALA A 20 32.86 -3.72 -5.36
CA ALA A 20 32.34 -2.37 -5.34
C ALA A 20 33.41 -1.40 -5.90
N ASP A 21 33.01 -0.31 -6.56
CA ASP A 21 32.98 1.04 -5.96
C ASP A 21 32.97 2.17 -7.02
N ARG A 22 32.20 3.23 -6.69
CA ARG A 22 32.35 4.66 -7.03
C ARG A 22 32.49 5.13 -8.49
N THR A 23 31.51 5.94 -8.94
CA THR A 23 31.63 7.42 -9.05
C THR A 23 30.36 8.07 -9.66
N ARG A 24 29.73 9.00 -8.92
CA ARG A 24 28.97 10.16 -9.43
C ARG A 24 29.93 11.39 -9.40
N PRO A 25 29.63 12.62 -9.92
CA PRO A 25 28.37 13.17 -10.42
C PRO A 25 28.47 14.12 -11.66
N SER A 26 27.30 14.67 -12.03
CA SER A 26 27.06 16.05 -12.49
C SER A 26 26.93 16.32 -14.00
N GLY A 27 25.68 16.44 -14.45
CA GLY A 27 25.28 17.16 -15.66
C GLY A 27 24.40 18.34 -15.27
N ARG A 28 24.91 19.56 -15.49
CA ARG A 28 24.27 20.85 -15.21
C ARG A 28 23.17 21.13 -16.24
N CYS A 29 22.04 21.69 -15.81
CA CYS A 29 21.10 22.37 -16.69
C CYS A 29 21.47 23.85 -16.79
N HIS A 30 21.60 24.37 -18.01
CA HIS A 30 21.91 25.76 -18.31
C HIS A 30 20.67 26.65 -18.08
N GLY A 31 20.87 27.73 -17.32
CA GLY A 31 19.90 28.81 -17.14
C GLY A 31 19.87 29.77 -18.32
N ALA A 32 18.66 30.19 -18.66
CA ALA A 32 18.34 31.19 -19.66
C ALA A 32 18.72 32.62 -19.21
N ALA A 33 18.86 33.45 -20.22
CA ALA A 33 19.33 34.82 -20.22
C ALA A 33 18.50 35.78 -19.34
N SER A 34 19.14 36.85 -18.86
CA SER A 34 19.13 38.16 -19.54
C SER A 34 19.25 39.35 -18.58
N HIS A 35 19.74 40.44 -19.14
CA HIS A 35 19.66 41.83 -18.70
C HIS A 35 20.48 42.32 -17.50
N ARG A 36 21.67 42.79 -17.88
CA ARG A 36 22.46 43.83 -17.25
C ARG A 36 21.67 45.17 -17.23
N ALA A 37 21.35 45.68 -16.04
CA ALA A 37 20.99 47.08 -15.83
C ALA A 37 21.87 47.64 -14.70
N ARG A 38 22.63 48.69 -15.03
CA ARG A 38 23.42 49.50 -14.09
C ARG A 38 22.47 50.44 -13.36
N HIS A 39 22.68 50.73 -12.07
CA HIS A 39 22.73 52.11 -11.56
C HIS A 39 23.06 52.16 -10.05
N THR A 40 24.25 52.69 -9.79
CA THR A 40 24.60 53.75 -8.81
C THR A 40 23.92 53.79 -7.43
N GLU A 41 24.77 53.69 -6.41
CA GLU A 41 24.58 54.11 -5.03
C GLU A 41 23.98 55.52 -4.91
N ARG A 42 22.94 55.70 -4.08
CA ARG A 42 22.67 56.97 -3.37
C ARG A 42 22.07 56.73 -1.98
N ARG A 43 22.95 56.88 -0.99
CA ARG A 43 22.83 57.68 0.24
C ARG A 43 21.47 57.75 0.96
N TRP A 44 21.47 57.11 2.13
CA TRP A 44 20.53 57.25 3.24
C TRP A 44 20.13 58.70 3.58
N ARG A 45 18.82 58.94 3.71
CA ARG A 45 18.25 59.95 4.60
C ARG A 45 17.08 59.33 5.37
N ARG A 46 17.18 59.33 6.69
CA ARG A 46 16.11 59.01 7.64
C ARG A 46 15.16 60.22 7.76
N THR A 47 13.87 60.00 7.56
CA THR A 47 12.78 60.80 8.15
C THR A 47 11.51 59.94 8.26
N THR A 48 11.21 59.45 9.46
CA THR A 48 9.82 59.21 9.92
C THR A 48 9.16 60.57 10.22
N PRO A 49 7.84 60.72 10.52
CA PRO A 49 6.72 59.75 10.61
C PRO A 49 5.42 60.25 9.90
N ARG A 50 4.39 59.40 9.75
CA ARG A 50 3.01 59.70 10.22
C ARG A 50 2.02 58.57 9.89
N ARG A 51 1.32 58.13 10.95
CA ARG A 51 0.12 57.31 10.92
C ARG A 51 -1.00 58.00 10.13
N SER A 52 -1.68 57.27 9.25
CA SER A 52 -3.04 57.64 8.83
C SER A 52 -3.87 56.43 8.36
N LYS A 53 -4.81 56.06 9.23
CA LYS A 53 -6.21 55.68 8.95
C LYS A 53 -6.42 54.50 8.01
N VAL A 54 -6.62 53.34 8.65
CA VAL A 54 -7.42 52.21 8.17
C VAL A 54 -8.73 52.72 7.59
N LYS A 55 -9.01 52.37 6.34
CA LYS A 55 -10.34 52.46 5.73
C LYS A 55 -10.70 51.06 5.22
N TYR A 56 -11.69 50.46 5.86
CA TYR A 56 -12.34 49.24 5.40
C TYR A 56 -13.01 49.55 4.05
N LEU A 57 -12.60 48.85 3.00
CA LEU A 57 -13.38 48.76 1.77
C LEU A 57 -13.96 47.34 1.70
N LEU A 58 -15.29 47.31 1.69
CA LEU A 58 -16.12 46.15 1.45
C LEU A 58 -15.86 45.55 0.06
N ALA A 59 -16.09 44.23 0.02
CA ALA A 59 -16.60 43.44 -1.09
C ALA A 59 -15.69 43.17 -2.31
N ALA A 60 -15.20 41.93 -2.35
CA ALA A 60 -15.36 41.07 -3.52
C ALA A 60 -15.37 39.60 -3.06
N VAL A 61 -16.55 39.05 -2.78
CA VAL A 61 -16.74 37.60 -2.87
C VAL A 61 -16.84 37.31 -4.36
N LEU A 62 -15.70 37.00 -4.97
CA LEU A 62 -15.64 36.40 -6.29
C LEU A 62 -15.18 34.96 -6.06
N ALA A 63 -16.16 34.07 -6.14
CA ALA A 63 -15.92 32.65 -6.30
C ALA A 63 -15.06 32.43 -7.55
N ALA A 64 -13.85 31.94 -7.34
CA ALA A 64 -13.07 31.22 -8.33
C ALA A 64 -12.48 29.99 -7.63
N ALA A 65 -13.35 29.10 -7.16
CA ALA A 65 -13.00 27.70 -6.96
C ALA A 65 -12.94 27.04 -8.34
N LEU A 66 -11.92 27.41 -9.13
CA LEU A 66 -11.61 26.84 -10.43
C LEU A 66 -10.09 26.78 -10.60
N PHE A 67 -9.48 25.92 -9.80
CA PHE A 67 -8.32 25.10 -10.14
C PHE A 67 -8.62 23.79 -9.41
N GLY A 68 -8.99 22.69 -10.06
CA GLY A 68 -8.40 22.16 -11.28
C GLY A 68 -7.56 20.96 -10.85
N CYS A 69 -8.11 19.76 -11.05
CA CYS A 69 -7.49 18.43 -10.94
C CYS A 69 -6.19 18.35 -10.13
N ASP A 70 -6.28 18.04 -8.83
CA ASP A 70 -5.26 17.18 -8.26
C ASP A 70 -5.62 15.76 -8.68
N GLY A 71 -5.06 15.35 -9.82
CA GLY A 71 -4.82 13.93 -10.00
C GLY A 71 -3.91 13.54 -8.84
N GLY A 72 -4.47 12.78 -7.89
CA GLY A 72 -3.78 12.40 -6.66
C GLY A 72 -2.35 12.00 -7.00
N SER A 73 -1.39 12.83 -6.57
CA SER A 73 0.02 12.50 -6.75
C SER A 73 0.23 11.10 -6.16
N THR A 74 1.03 10.23 -6.78
CA THR A 74 1.23 8.86 -6.29
C THR A 74 1.72 8.80 -4.83
N SER A 75 2.25 9.91 -4.31
CA SER A 75 2.61 10.13 -2.91
C SER A 75 1.42 10.23 -1.96
N ASP A 76 0.24 10.58 -2.46
CA ASP A 76 -1.00 10.77 -1.68
C ASP A 76 -1.69 9.43 -1.45
N VAL A 77 -1.86 8.63 -2.51
CA VAL A 77 -2.43 7.29 -2.43
C VAL A 77 -1.62 6.37 -1.50
N ALA A 78 -0.29 6.53 -1.48
CA ALA A 78 0.59 5.77 -0.60
C ALA A 78 0.36 6.06 0.90
N GLN A 79 -0.19 7.22 1.30
CA GLN A 79 -0.51 7.51 2.70
C GLN A 79 -1.68 6.69 3.24
N SER A 80 -2.50 6.19 2.31
CA SER A 80 -3.61 5.27 2.60
C SER A 80 -3.11 3.85 2.91
N GLY A 81 -1.89 3.51 2.49
CA GLY A 81 -1.29 2.20 2.70
C GLY A 81 -0.85 2.02 4.16
N VAL A 82 -0.98 0.79 4.65
CA VAL A 82 -0.57 0.42 6.00
C VAL A 82 0.14 -0.94 6.02
N GLY A 83 0.94 -1.16 7.05
CA GLY A 83 1.47 -2.47 7.43
C GLY A 83 0.55 -3.18 8.39
N ILE A 84 0.52 -4.51 8.30
CA ILE A 84 -0.20 -5.40 9.21
C ILE A 84 0.82 -6.28 9.93
N VAL A 85 0.73 -6.32 11.25
CA VAL A 85 1.52 -7.22 12.10
C VAL A 85 0.54 -8.02 12.94
N ALA A 86 0.36 -9.29 12.60
CA ALA A 86 -0.54 -10.21 13.29
C ALA A 86 0.24 -11.17 14.18
N GLN A 87 -0.18 -11.33 15.43
CA GLN A 87 0.46 -12.22 16.39
C GLN A 87 -0.38 -13.48 16.63
N GLY A 88 0.18 -14.66 16.35
CA GLY A 88 -0.53 -15.94 16.47
C GLY A 88 -0.75 -16.40 17.92
N CYS A 89 -1.55 -17.47 18.10
CA CYS A 89 -2.03 -17.96 19.40
C CYS A 89 -0.94 -18.20 20.47
N ALA A 90 0.26 -18.64 20.08
CA ALA A 90 1.36 -18.87 21.03
C ALA A 90 2.19 -17.61 21.35
N GLY A 91 1.88 -16.47 20.72
CA GLY A 91 2.62 -15.23 20.85
C GLY A 91 4.04 -15.24 20.26
N THR A 92 4.50 -16.38 19.75
CA THR A 92 5.87 -16.60 19.24
C THR A 92 5.98 -16.45 17.73
N THR A 93 4.86 -16.51 17.00
CA THR A 93 4.79 -16.30 15.56
C THR A 93 4.21 -14.91 15.26
N ARG A 94 4.83 -14.24 14.29
CA ARG A 94 4.34 -13.00 13.71
C ARG A 94 4.18 -13.17 12.21
N GLU A 95 3.03 -12.73 11.72
CA GLU A 95 2.76 -12.62 10.31
C GLU A 95 2.75 -11.15 9.91
N PHE A 96 3.30 -10.87 8.74
CA PHE A 96 3.40 -9.53 8.19
C PHE A 96 2.64 -9.47 6.88
N GLY A 97 1.87 -8.42 6.71
CA GLY A 97 1.17 -8.12 5.47
C GLY A 97 1.07 -6.63 5.24
N SER A 98 0.41 -6.31 4.15
CA SER A 98 0.03 -4.97 3.73
C SER A 98 -1.47 -4.78 3.93
N GLY A 99 -1.91 -3.53 3.94
CA GLY A 99 -3.33 -3.19 3.94
C GLY A 99 -3.55 -1.81 3.36
N ILE A 100 -4.80 -1.45 3.19
CA ILE A 100 -5.20 -0.16 2.64
C ILE A 100 -6.39 0.42 3.41
N ALA A 101 -6.33 1.71 3.74
CA ALA A 101 -7.46 2.45 4.27
C ALA A 101 -8.50 2.67 3.17
N VAL A 102 -9.76 2.33 3.44
CA VAL A 102 -10.84 2.36 2.42
C VAL A 102 -12.19 2.75 3.01
N GLY A 103 -12.97 3.48 2.22
CA GLY A 103 -14.33 3.91 2.58
C GLY A 103 -14.36 4.82 3.81
N LEU A 104 -14.72 4.27 4.97
CA LEU A 104 -14.88 5.05 6.20
C LEU A 104 -13.53 5.21 6.94
N PRO A 105 -13.32 6.32 7.68
CA PRO A 105 -12.14 6.49 8.51
C PRO A 105 -11.92 5.31 9.48
N GLY A 106 -10.68 4.86 9.61
CA GLY A 106 -10.33 3.74 10.48
C GLY A 106 -10.81 2.37 9.98
N ARG A 107 -11.17 2.23 8.70
CA ARG A 107 -11.40 0.94 8.04
C ARG A 107 -10.21 0.58 7.18
N VAL A 108 -9.70 -0.64 7.35
CA VAL A 108 -8.58 -1.17 6.58
C VAL A 108 -8.97 -2.50 5.97
N VAL A 109 -8.72 -2.69 4.68
CA VAL A 109 -8.79 -4.01 4.05
C VAL A 109 -7.40 -4.62 3.96
N THR A 110 -7.33 -5.92 4.21
CA THR A 110 -6.14 -6.77 4.05
C THR A 110 -6.57 -8.19 3.65
N THR A 111 -5.64 -9.13 3.61
CA THR A 111 -5.89 -10.55 3.38
C THR A 111 -6.37 -11.27 4.63
N ALA A 112 -7.30 -12.20 4.48
CA ALA A 112 -7.83 -12.99 5.59
C ALA A 112 -6.75 -13.90 6.20
N HIS A 113 -5.93 -14.56 5.38
CA HIS A 113 -4.87 -15.44 5.86
C HIS A 113 -3.87 -14.70 6.77
N THR A 114 -3.62 -13.41 6.53
CA THR A 114 -2.69 -12.60 7.33
C THR A 114 -3.14 -12.42 8.76
N VAL A 115 -4.46 -12.42 9.01
CA VAL A 115 -5.04 -12.21 10.35
C VAL A 115 -5.69 -13.47 10.93
N ALA A 116 -5.68 -14.58 10.19
CA ALA A 116 -6.29 -15.83 10.60
C ALA A 116 -5.62 -16.39 11.87
N GLY A 117 -6.42 -16.64 12.92
CA GLY A 117 -5.89 -17.15 14.20
C GLY A 117 -4.96 -16.17 14.93
N ALA A 118 -5.02 -14.88 14.58
CA ALA A 118 -4.30 -13.84 15.30
C ALA A 118 -5.00 -13.53 16.63
N THR A 119 -4.22 -13.47 17.72
CA THR A 119 -4.68 -13.01 19.05
C THR A 119 -4.62 -11.50 19.20
N SER A 120 -3.78 -10.84 18.40
CA SER A 120 -3.73 -9.39 18.27
C SER A 120 -3.29 -8.99 16.88
N VAL A 121 -3.80 -7.86 16.41
CA VAL A 121 -3.45 -7.26 15.12
C VAL A 121 -3.02 -5.81 15.36
N THR A 122 -1.80 -5.49 14.94
CA THR A 122 -1.25 -4.13 14.96
C THR A 122 -1.15 -3.60 13.53
N ILE A 123 -1.56 -2.36 13.33
CA ILE A 123 -1.49 -1.62 12.08
C ILE A 123 -0.36 -0.61 12.19
N VAL A 124 0.46 -0.50 11.15
CA VAL A 124 1.54 0.48 11.05
C VAL A 124 1.24 1.44 9.90
N ASP A 125 0.98 2.71 10.18
CA ASP A 125 0.70 3.67 9.11
C ASP A 125 1.95 4.05 8.28
N SER A 126 1.77 4.88 7.26
CA SER A 126 2.87 5.36 6.41
C SER A 126 3.92 6.20 7.15
N LEU A 127 3.62 6.69 8.35
CA LEU A 127 4.52 7.43 9.22
C LEU A 127 5.24 6.53 10.25
N GLY A 128 4.88 5.25 10.31
CA GLY A 128 5.40 4.28 11.28
C GLY A 128 4.66 4.28 12.61
N THR A 129 3.52 4.95 12.72
CA THR A 129 2.69 4.96 13.93
C THR A 129 1.93 3.64 14.05
N GLU A 130 1.91 3.07 15.25
CA GLU A 130 1.23 1.80 15.52
C GLU A 130 -0.17 2.00 16.12
N PHE A 131 -1.12 1.20 15.65
CA PHE A 131 -2.51 1.20 16.11
C PHE A 131 -2.97 -0.24 16.36
N SER A 132 -3.77 -0.45 17.41
CA SER A 132 -4.46 -1.74 17.59
C SER A 132 -5.66 -1.83 16.64
N ALA A 133 -5.90 -3.02 16.10
CA ALA A 133 -7.03 -3.32 15.23
C ALA A 133 -7.84 -4.52 15.71
N SER A 134 -9.08 -4.55 15.26
CA SER A 134 -10.03 -5.65 15.45
C SER A 134 -10.59 -6.06 14.10
N VAL A 135 -10.87 -7.35 13.90
CA VAL A 135 -11.49 -7.84 12.68
C VAL A 135 -13.00 -7.53 12.73
N VAL A 136 -13.52 -6.91 11.67
CA VAL A 136 -14.93 -6.56 11.49
C VAL A 136 -15.61 -7.57 10.57
N SER A 137 -14.94 -7.95 9.49
CA SER A 137 -15.41 -8.96 8.55
C SER A 137 -14.24 -9.82 8.13
N PHE A 138 -14.51 -11.10 7.88
CA PHE A 138 -13.53 -12.11 7.53
C PHE A 138 -14.15 -13.02 6.48
N ASP A 139 -13.66 -12.94 5.26
CA ASP A 139 -14.08 -13.78 4.14
C ASP A 139 -12.94 -14.74 3.80
N LYS A 140 -13.09 -15.98 4.26
CA LYS A 140 -12.13 -17.07 4.04
C LYS A 140 -12.12 -17.51 2.56
N ASP A 141 -13.23 -17.33 1.85
CA ASP A 141 -13.41 -17.83 0.48
C ASP A 141 -12.82 -16.85 -0.53
N ALA A 142 -12.90 -15.54 -0.27
CA ALA A 142 -12.22 -14.49 -1.05
C ALA A 142 -10.80 -14.15 -0.58
N ASP A 143 -10.40 -14.63 0.62
CA ASP A 143 -9.17 -14.26 1.32
C ASP A 143 -9.07 -12.76 1.62
N LEU A 144 -10.16 -12.19 2.15
CA LEU A 144 -10.27 -10.78 2.51
C LEU A 144 -10.66 -10.61 3.97
N ALA A 145 -10.10 -9.60 4.63
CA ALA A 145 -10.53 -9.17 5.94
C ALA A 145 -10.71 -7.65 5.98
N LEU A 146 -11.78 -7.21 6.63
CA LEU A 146 -12.03 -5.82 6.95
C LEU A 146 -11.72 -5.59 8.43
N LEU A 147 -10.88 -4.61 8.72
CA LEU A 147 -10.43 -4.26 10.06
C LEU A 147 -11.01 -2.92 10.51
N ASN A 148 -11.27 -2.81 11.80
CA ASN A 148 -11.55 -1.57 12.51
C ASN A 148 -10.31 -1.14 13.28
N VAL A 149 -9.83 0.07 13.00
CA VAL A 149 -8.58 0.64 13.51
C VAL A 149 -8.86 2.01 14.13
N PRO A 150 -9.27 2.07 15.40
CA PRO A 150 -9.57 3.33 16.07
C PRO A 150 -8.35 4.26 16.09
N GLY A 151 -8.56 5.53 15.70
CA GLY A 151 -7.52 6.55 15.71
C GLY A 151 -6.61 6.57 14.48
N LEU A 152 -6.76 5.63 13.53
CA LEU A 152 -6.06 5.70 12.26
C LEU A 152 -6.52 6.91 11.45
N THR A 153 -5.58 7.70 10.95
CA THR A 153 -5.83 8.93 10.19
C THR A 153 -5.39 8.85 8.72
N SER A 154 -4.95 7.67 8.27
CA SER A 154 -4.70 7.40 6.86
C SER A 154 -5.94 7.75 6.02
N PRO A 155 -5.79 8.52 4.93
CA PRO A 155 -6.91 8.89 4.09
C PRO A 155 -7.53 7.62 3.47
N PRO A 156 -8.85 7.39 3.60
CA PRO A 156 -9.47 6.25 2.97
C PRO A 156 -9.59 6.48 1.46
N LEU A 157 -9.37 5.42 0.69
CA LEU A 157 -9.61 5.39 -0.75
C LEU A 157 -11.00 4.85 -1.08
N ASP A 158 -11.51 5.25 -2.24
CA ASP A 158 -12.74 4.73 -2.81
C ASP A 158 -12.50 3.38 -3.53
N LEU A 159 -13.59 2.65 -3.76
CA LEU A 159 -13.57 1.38 -4.50
C LEU A 159 -13.89 1.61 -5.98
N GLY A 160 -12.98 1.19 -6.84
CA GLY A 160 -13.06 1.36 -8.28
C GLY A 160 -13.66 0.14 -8.99
N ARG A 161 -13.65 0.19 -10.31
CA ARG A 161 -13.92 -0.96 -11.18
C ARG A 161 -12.66 -1.24 -11.99
N ALA A 162 -12.15 -2.46 -11.92
CA ALA A 162 -10.87 -2.75 -12.55
C ALA A 162 -10.99 -2.83 -14.07
N GLU A 163 -10.06 -2.18 -14.75
CA GLU A 163 -9.76 -2.38 -16.17
C GLU A 163 -8.44 -3.16 -16.33
N LEU A 164 -8.25 -3.80 -17.48
CA LEU A 164 -6.97 -4.41 -17.81
C LEU A 164 -5.98 -3.32 -18.19
N GLY A 165 -4.71 -3.50 -17.82
CA GLY A 165 -3.64 -2.55 -18.12
C GLY A 165 -2.86 -2.09 -16.90
N ASP A 166 -2.26 -0.92 -17.02
CA ASP A 166 -1.35 -0.36 -16.02
C ASP A 166 -2.10 0.03 -14.75
N ALA A 167 -1.50 -0.30 -13.61
CA ALA A 167 -1.99 0.04 -12.28
C ALA A 167 -0.79 0.23 -11.32
N ARG A 168 -1.08 0.53 -10.06
CA ARG A 168 -0.06 0.57 -9.01
C ARG A 168 -0.47 -0.35 -7.85
N ALA A 169 0.50 -0.99 -7.23
CA ALA A 169 0.33 -1.72 -5.99
C ALA A 169 0.83 -0.86 -4.83
N ILE A 170 0.00 -0.66 -3.82
CA ILE A 170 0.36 -0.04 -2.55
C ILE A 170 0.62 -1.17 -1.55
N VAL A 171 1.89 -1.31 -1.16
CA VAL A 171 2.39 -2.43 -0.36
C VAL A 171 3.23 -1.92 0.78
N TRP A 172 3.44 -2.73 1.81
CA TRP A 172 4.23 -2.41 2.97
C TRP A 172 5.20 -3.53 3.32
N SER A 173 6.31 -3.16 3.95
CA SER A 173 7.22 -4.13 4.57
C SER A 173 7.94 -3.48 5.75
N PRO A 174 8.34 -4.24 6.80
CA PRO A 174 9.03 -3.68 7.96
C PRO A 174 10.26 -2.83 7.61
N ASP A 175 11.04 -3.29 6.62
CA ASP A 175 12.33 -2.66 6.27
C ASP A 175 12.17 -1.39 5.40
N ASN A 176 11.06 -1.26 4.67
CA ASN A 176 10.90 -0.20 3.67
C ASN A 176 9.69 0.70 3.89
N GLY A 177 8.85 0.41 4.89
CA GLY A 177 7.56 1.08 5.07
C GLY A 177 6.64 0.88 3.87
N VAL A 178 5.72 1.84 3.67
CA VAL A 178 4.79 1.83 2.55
C VAL A 178 5.50 2.22 1.26
N ARG A 179 5.24 1.46 0.20
CA ARG A 179 5.81 1.63 -1.14
C ARG A 179 4.70 1.57 -2.18
N SER A 180 4.93 2.26 -3.29
CA SER A 180 4.07 2.17 -4.46
C SER A 180 4.85 1.54 -5.61
N VAL A 181 4.40 0.38 -6.09
CA VAL A 181 5.05 -0.45 -7.11
C VAL A 181 4.21 -0.43 -8.38
N SER A 182 4.84 -0.29 -9.55
CA SER A 182 4.10 -0.40 -10.82
C SER A 182 3.74 -1.87 -11.10
N VAL A 183 2.48 -2.11 -11.47
CA VAL A 183 1.97 -3.43 -11.85
C VAL A 183 1.08 -3.33 -13.07
N MET A 184 0.77 -4.45 -13.71
CA MET A 184 -0.17 -4.54 -14.81
C MET A 184 -1.20 -5.63 -14.54
N ILE A 185 -2.48 -5.30 -14.62
CA ILE A 185 -3.59 -6.26 -14.60
C ILE A 185 -3.67 -6.88 -15.99
N THR A 186 -3.26 -8.14 -16.13
CA THR A 186 -3.15 -8.79 -17.45
C THR A 186 -4.42 -9.50 -17.87
N ARG A 187 -5.17 -10.07 -16.92
CA ARG A 187 -6.46 -10.73 -17.19
C ARG A 187 -7.27 -10.94 -15.92
N ARG A 188 -8.58 -11.06 -16.10
CA ARG A 188 -9.51 -11.64 -15.10
C ARG A 188 -9.39 -13.16 -15.11
N LEU A 189 -9.48 -13.74 -13.93
CA LEU A 189 -9.43 -15.16 -13.65
C LEU A 189 -10.74 -15.57 -12.98
N ASN A 190 -11.19 -16.79 -13.28
CA ASN A 190 -12.15 -17.52 -12.47
C ASN A 190 -11.49 -18.86 -12.16
N ILE A 191 -11.02 -19.01 -10.92
CA ILE A 191 -10.25 -20.18 -10.49
C ILE A 191 -11.03 -20.94 -9.43
N THR A 192 -11.05 -22.26 -9.56
CA THR A 192 -11.42 -23.14 -8.45
C THR A 192 -10.14 -23.41 -7.68
N ILE A 193 -10.10 -23.00 -6.42
CA ILE A 193 -8.99 -23.18 -5.49
C ILE A 193 -9.55 -23.66 -4.15
N GLU A 194 -8.69 -24.16 -3.27
CA GLU A 194 -9.06 -24.42 -1.88
C GLU A 194 -9.23 -23.07 -1.13
N ASP A 195 -10.12 -23.03 -0.13
CA ASP A 195 -10.20 -21.90 0.79
C ASP A 195 -8.90 -21.72 1.60
N ILE A 196 -8.78 -20.63 2.37
CA ILE A 196 -7.54 -20.36 3.13
C ILE A 196 -7.23 -21.41 4.20
N TYR A 197 -8.19 -22.25 4.58
CA TYR A 197 -8.02 -23.31 5.57
C TYR A 197 -7.81 -24.69 4.94
N VAL A 198 -7.88 -24.80 3.62
CA VAL A 198 -7.76 -26.05 2.86
C VAL A 198 -8.86 -27.05 3.21
N GLU A 199 -10.08 -26.54 3.40
CA GLU A 199 -11.24 -27.36 3.82
C GLU A 199 -12.23 -27.61 2.69
N ASP A 200 -12.52 -26.58 1.89
CA ASP A 200 -13.48 -26.65 0.78
C ASP A 200 -12.89 -26.11 -0.53
N GLU A 201 -13.36 -26.62 -1.67
CA GLU A 201 -13.13 -25.99 -2.97
C GLU A 201 -14.05 -24.77 -3.13
N VAL A 202 -13.43 -23.61 -3.34
CA VAL A 202 -14.12 -22.35 -3.58
C VAL A 202 -13.82 -21.86 -4.99
N ARG A 203 -14.83 -21.28 -5.64
CA ARG A 203 -14.66 -20.63 -6.93
C ARG A 203 -14.44 -19.14 -6.69
N ARG A 204 -13.19 -18.70 -6.84
CA ARG A 204 -12.77 -17.32 -6.62
C ARG A 204 -12.57 -16.60 -7.95
N SER A 205 -13.13 -15.40 -8.08
CA SER A 205 -12.78 -14.50 -9.17
C SER A 205 -11.61 -13.61 -8.76
N GLY A 206 -10.75 -13.24 -9.73
CA GLY A 206 -9.53 -12.51 -9.41
C GLY A 206 -8.80 -11.97 -10.61
N PHE A 207 -7.64 -11.39 -10.37
CA PHE A 207 -6.74 -10.87 -11.38
C PHE A 207 -5.42 -11.62 -11.42
N GLU A 208 -4.88 -11.78 -12.62
CA GLU A 208 -3.45 -12.03 -12.81
C GLU A 208 -2.72 -10.72 -13.03
N LEU A 209 -1.67 -10.50 -12.24
CA LEU A 209 -0.82 -9.32 -12.30
C LEU A 209 0.56 -9.67 -12.84
N VAL A 210 1.18 -8.69 -13.50
CA VAL A 210 2.62 -8.69 -13.76
C VAL A 210 3.26 -7.50 -13.06
N GLY A 211 4.29 -7.75 -12.26
CA GLY A 211 5.04 -6.70 -11.55
C GLY A 211 5.97 -7.27 -10.47
N ASP A 212 6.74 -6.39 -9.84
CA ASP A 212 7.74 -6.76 -8.83
C ASP A 212 7.09 -6.93 -7.45
N ILE A 213 6.24 -7.95 -7.32
CA ILE A 213 5.56 -8.33 -6.07
C ILE A 213 6.37 -9.37 -5.29
N SER A 214 6.59 -9.10 -4.00
CA SER A 214 7.43 -9.86 -3.09
C SER A 214 6.64 -10.53 -1.97
N VAL A 215 7.30 -11.40 -1.20
CA VAL A 215 6.73 -11.94 0.06
C VAL A 215 6.52 -10.77 1.02
N GLY A 216 5.35 -10.68 1.65
CA GLY A 216 4.96 -9.58 2.54
C GLY A 216 4.10 -8.50 1.88
N ASP A 217 4.03 -8.48 0.53
CA ASP A 217 3.14 -7.57 -0.20
C ASP A 217 1.66 -8.05 -0.19
N SER A 218 1.37 -9.26 0.34
CA SER A 218 0.00 -9.76 0.54
C SER A 218 -0.83 -8.78 1.36
N GLY A 219 -2.10 -8.58 0.98
CA GLY A 219 -2.98 -7.53 1.50
C GLY A 219 -2.75 -6.16 0.86
N GLY A 220 -1.77 -6.02 -0.03
CA GLY A 220 -1.49 -4.78 -0.74
C GLY A 220 -2.56 -4.46 -1.75
N ALA A 221 -2.93 -3.19 -1.87
CA ALA A 221 -4.00 -2.75 -2.75
C ALA A 221 -3.50 -2.47 -4.16
N ILE A 222 -4.26 -2.92 -5.15
CA ILE A 222 -4.13 -2.44 -6.53
C ILE A 222 -4.99 -1.19 -6.67
N VAL A 223 -4.38 -0.11 -7.14
CA VAL A 223 -5.03 1.17 -7.41
C VAL A 223 -4.93 1.51 -8.89
N ASP A 224 -6.03 1.98 -9.45
CA ASP A 224 -6.11 2.42 -10.85
C ASP A 224 -5.55 3.84 -11.04
N SER A 225 -5.68 4.40 -12.25
CA SER A 225 -5.21 5.75 -12.56
C SER A 225 -5.99 6.87 -11.86
N SER A 226 -7.19 6.57 -11.36
CA SER A 226 -8.03 7.50 -10.59
C SER A 226 -7.66 7.51 -9.10
N GLY A 227 -6.89 6.51 -8.65
CA GLY A 227 -6.54 6.31 -7.24
C GLY A 227 -7.53 5.40 -6.51
N ASP A 228 -8.46 4.78 -7.22
CA ASP A 228 -9.47 3.90 -6.64
C ASP A 228 -8.91 2.49 -6.45
N VAL A 229 -9.28 1.84 -5.35
CA VAL A 229 -8.88 0.46 -5.06
C VAL A 229 -9.71 -0.49 -5.91
N VAL A 230 -9.03 -1.31 -6.71
CA VAL A 230 -9.67 -2.23 -7.65
C VAL A 230 -9.42 -3.70 -7.34
N GLY A 231 -8.55 -4.02 -6.37
CA GLY A 231 -8.28 -5.39 -5.94
C GLY A 231 -7.23 -5.46 -4.84
N ILE A 232 -7.09 -6.62 -4.20
CA ILE A 232 -6.15 -6.87 -3.09
C ILE A 232 -5.26 -8.06 -3.42
N ILE A 233 -3.94 -7.88 -3.36
CA ILE A 233 -2.95 -8.92 -3.62
C ILE A 233 -3.06 -10.01 -2.56
N TYR A 234 -3.23 -11.27 -2.96
CA TYR A 234 -3.30 -12.40 -2.01
C TYR A 234 -2.20 -13.44 -2.22
N ALA A 235 -1.64 -13.54 -3.42
CA ALA A 235 -0.61 -14.52 -3.71
C ALA A 235 0.37 -14.07 -4.79
N ARG A 236 1.53 -14.72 -4.81
CA ARG A 236 2.48 -14.66 -5.91
C ARG A 236 2.76 -16.04 -6.48
N SER A 237 3.05 -16.11 -7.77
CA SER A 237 3.40 -17.37 -8.41
C SER A 237 4.80 -17.84 -7.96
N ARG A 238 4.91 -19.11 -7.59
CA ARG A 238 6.20 -19.76 -7.31
C ARG A 238 6.98 -20.12 -8.58
N MET A 239 6.28 -20.24 -9.71
CA MET A 239 6.86 -20.66 -11.00
C MET A 239 7.13 -19.50 -11.95
N ARG A 240 6.36 -18.40 -11.83
CA ARG A 240 6.48 -17.19 -12.65
C ARG A 240 6.83 -16.01 -11.75
N PRO A 241 8.12 -15.68 -11.56
CA PRO A 241 8.56 -14.75 -10.52
C PRO A 241 7.93 -13.35 -10.55
N GLN A 242 7.50 -12.88 -11.72
CA GLN A 242 6.85 -11.58 -11.90
C GLN A 242 5.32 -11.66 -11.88
N THR A 243 4.74 -12.84 -11.67
CA THR A 243 3.30 -13.01 -11.65
C THR A 243 2.79 -12.99 -10.21
N ALA A 244 1.79 -12.16 -9.97
CA ALA A 244 0.99 -12.15 -8.75
C ALA A 244 -0.49 -12.33 -9.04
N PHE A 245 -1.25 -12.56 -7.98
CA PHE A 245 -2.70 -12.73 -8.02
C PHE A 245 -3.35 -11.85 -6.97
N ALA A 246 -4.50 -11.29 -7.34
CA ALA A 246 -5.28 -10.43 -6.49
C ALA A 246 -6.76 -10.75 -6.61
N THR A 247 -7.53 -10.37 -5.60
CA THR A 247 -9.00 -10.37 -5.67
C THR A 247 -9.45 -9.42 -6.77
N ASP A 248 -10.64 -9.67 -7.31
CA ASP A 248 -11.26 -8.70 -8.18
C ASP A 248 -12.13 -7.70 -7.43
N ASP A 249 -12.60 -6.69 -8.17
CA ASP A 249 -13.43 -5.62 -7.65
C ASP A 249 -14.82 -6.11 -7.19
N ASP A 250 -15.31 -7.23 -7.71
CA ASP A 250 -16.59 -7.82 -7.29
C ASP A 250 -16.44 -8.47 -5.91
N GLU A 251 -15.39 -9.26 -5.69
CA GLU A 251 -15.05 -9.83 -4.37
C GLU A 251 -14.87 -8.71 -3.32
N LEU A 252 -14.13 -7.67 -3.69
CA LEU A 252 -13.86 -6.56 -2.77
C LEU A 252 -15.15 -5.82 -2.37
N ARG A 253 -16.09 -5.61 -3.30
CA ARG A 253 -17.39 -5.01 -3.00
C ARG A 253 -18.26 -5.91 -2.13
N ARG A 254 -18.19 -7.24 -2.31
CA ARG A 254 -18.93 -8.19 -1.48
C ARG A 254 -18.53 -8.11 -0.01
N LEU A 255 -17.23 -7.97 0.28
CA LEU A 255 -16.70 -7.85 1.65
C LEU A 255 -17.43 -6.80 2.52
N PHE A 256 -17.84 -5.68 1.94
CA PHE A 256 -18.53 -4.59 2.66
C PHE A 256 -20.03 -4.82 2.86
N ASN A 257 -20.60 -5.83 2.20
CA ASN A 257 -22.01 -6.18 2.25
C ASN A 257 -22.30 -7.44 3.09
N GLU A 258 -21.26 -8.17 3.51
CA GLU A 258 -21.38 -9.41 4.27
C GLU A 258 -21.31 -9.21 5.79
N GLN A 259 -21.92 -10.15 6.52
CA GLN A 259 -21.96 -10.15 7.98
C GLN A 259 -20.61 -10.62 8.56
N PRO A 260 -20.23 -10.16 9.77
CA PRO A 260 -19.01 -10.60 10.45
C PRO A 260 -18.92 -12.13 10.59
N LEU A 261 -17.79 -12.73 10.20
CA LEU A 261 -17.38 -14.06 10.64
C LEU A 261 -16.24 -13.92 11.66
N ASP A 262 -16.20 -14.81 12.64
CA ASP A 262 -15.20 -14.77 13.72
C ASP A 262 -13.82 -15.23 13.21
N ALA A 263 -12.87 -14.30 13.12
CA ALA A 263 -11.50 -14.57 12.70
C ALA A 263 -10.67 -15.37 13.74
N THR A 264 -11.20 -15.55 14.95
CA THR A 264 -10.50 -16.16 16.10
C THR A 264 -10.86 -17.62 16.39
N ASP A 265 -11.75 -18.22 15.58
CA ASP A 265 -12.29 -19.58 15.80
C ASP A 265 -11.24 -20.71 15.86
N ARG A 266 -9.96 -20.42 15.59
CA ARG A 266 -8.85 -21.40 15.53
C ARG A 266 -7.85 -21.32 16.68
N CYS A 267 -8.02 -20.44 17.67
CA CYS A 267 -7.18 -20.49 18.89
C CYS A 267 -7.73 -21.45 19.97
N GLN A 268 -8.67 -22.34 19.62
CA GLN A 268 -9.23 -23.36 20.51
C GLN A 268 -8.36 -24.62 20.59
#